data_AF-A0A101HMN8-F1
#
_entry.id   AF-A0A101HMN8-F1
#
_cell.length_a   1.000
_cell.length_b   1.000
_cell.length_c   1.000
_cell.angle_alpha   90.00
_cell.angle_beta   90.00
_cell.angle_gamma   90.00
#
_symmetry.space_group_name_H-M   'P 1'
#
loop_
_entity.id
_entity.type
_entity.pdbx_description
1 polymer ?
#
loop_
_entity_poly.entity_id
_entity_poly.type
_entity_poly.pdbx_seq_one_letter_code
_entity_poly.pdbx_strand_id
1 'polypeptide(L)'
;MTAVWLMTKSNNWWKQNYSTLVFLSPIIGFIALMLIRVWPFDFFLKFIEEDNFIEYAQFFVLLSGSLWIGYYSLKAKRKSKKSTFIICLLMALSLFFVAGDEISWGQRIAGLETPETIAQHNRQNEITIHNLEIVSWMPGWVYLIISWLGILSRPIVIIISKINTKILELYKFAADSRLAGYFVFPAIFHLINFTQGFGIWPEWAEPMEMFIYSGIVVWMGQIAHQLVKEEKLWTHQK
;
A
#
# COMPACT_ATOMS: atom_id res chain seq x y z
N MET A 1 -13.75 17.19 -18.28
CA MET A 1 -12.34 17.24 -18.72
C MET A 1 -11.98 15.88 -19.29
N THR A 2 -11.57 15.78 -20.56
CA THR A 2 -11.26 14.49 -21.19
C THR A 2 -9.83 14.05 -20.89
N ALA A 3 -9.55 12.74 -20.89
CA ALA A 3 -8.20 12.19 -20.75
C ALA A 3 -7.23 12.77 -21.81
N VAL A 4 -7.75 13.06 -23.00
CA VAL A 4 -7.02 13.72 -24.10
C VAL A 4 -6.47 15.09 -23.69
N TRP A 5 -7.23 15.89 -22.93
CA TRP A 5 -6.78 17.20 -22.46
C TRP A 5 -5.66 17.13 -21.42
N LEU A 6 -5.61 16.07 -20.61
CA LEU A 6 -4.49 15.84 -19.69
C LEU A 6 -3.22 15.48 -20.45
N MET A 7 -3.34 14.69 -21.52
CA MET A 7 -2.20 14.29 -22.37
C MET A 7 -1.56 15.47 -23.11
N THR A 8 -2.28 16.58 -23.33
CA THR A 8 -1.73 17.79 -23.95
C THR A 8 -1.00 18.73 -22.98
N LYS A 9 -0.87 18.38 -21.69
CA LYS A 9 -0.24 19.24 -20.69
C LYS A 9 1.28 19.18 -20.72
N SER A 10 1.91 20.33 -20.51
CA SER A 10 3.36 20.45 -20.44
C SER A 10 3.93 19.79 -19.17
N ASN A 11 5.21 19.42 -19.21
CA ASN A 11 5.91 18.85 -18.06
C ASN A 11 5.86 19.75 -16.80
N ASN A 12 5.85 21.08 -16.99
CA ASN A 12 5.76 22.02 -15.88
C ASN A 12 4.40 21.98 -15.20
N TRP A 13 3.32 21.80 -15.97
CA TRP A 13 1.98 21.65 -15.41
C TRP A 13 1.88 20.40 -14.54
N TRP A 14 2.43 19.26 -15.00
CA TRP A 14 2.46 18.02 -14.22
C TRP A 14 3.24 18.19 -12.92
N LYS A 15 4.42 18.81 -12.97
CA LYS A 15 5.23 19.08 -11.75
C LYS A 15 4.48 19.94 -10.73
N GLN A 16 3.76 20.96 -11.19
CA GLN A 16 2.98 21.85 -10.32
C GLN A 16 1.77 21.15 -9.69
N ASN A 17 1.09 20.26 -10.44
CA ASN A 17 -0.17 19.65 -10.02
C ASN A 17 -0.02 18.23 -9.45
N TYR A 18 1.16 17.62 -9.55
CA TYR A 18 1.42 16.24 -9.12
C TYR A 18 0.89 15.94 -7.71
N SER A 19 1.20 16.82 -6.76
CA SER A 19 0.79 16.64 -5.36
C SER A 19 -0.73 16.57 -5.19
N THR A 20 -1.45 17.46 -5.87
CA THR A 20 -2.92 17.51 -5.85
C THR A 20 -3.51 16.28 -6.54
N LEU A 21 -2.94 15.87 -7.67
CA LEU A 21 -3.42 14.70 -8.41
C LEU A 21 -3.26 13.40 -7.60
N VAL A 22 -2.11 13.22 -6.95
CA VAL A 22 -1.86 12.05 -6.08
C VAL A 22 -2.81 12.05 -4.88
N PHE A 23 -3.07 13.21 -4.27
CA PHE A 23 -3.97 13.31 -3.14
C PHE A 23 -5.44 13.04 -3.53
N LEU A 24 -5.87 13.55 -4.70
CA LEU A 24 -7.25 13.42 -5.16
C LEU A 24 -7.55 12.08 -5.85
N SER A 25 -6.56 11.36 -6.38
CA SER A 25 -6.80 10.10 -7.09
C SER A 25 -7.55 9.04 -6.27
N PRO A 26 -7.24 8.75 -4.99
CA PRO A 26 -8.03 7.81 -4.20
C PRO A 26 -9.44 8.32 -3.89
N ILE A 27 -9.63 9.63 -3.75
CA ILE A 27 -10.96 10.24 -3.55
C ILE A 27 -11.82 10.07 -4.81
N ILE A 28 -11.25 10.33 -5.98
CA ILE A 28 -11.92 10.13 -7.27
C ILE A 28 -12.24 8.65 -7.47
N GLY A 29 -11.29 7.75 -7.14
CA GLY A 29 -11.50 6.31 -7.19
C GLY A 29 -12.63 5.85 -6.27
N PHE A 30 -12.67 6.34 -5.03
CA PHE A 30 -13.73 6.03 -4.09
C PHE A 30 -15.11 6.51 -4.56
N ILE A 31 -15.19 7.74 -5.10
CA ILE A 31 -16.43 8.27 -5.68
C ILE A 31 -16.87 7.41 -6.87
N ALA A 32 -15.95 7.02 -7.75
CA ALA A 32 -16.27 6.16 -8.89
C ALA A 32 -16.82 4.79 -8.43
N LEU A 33 -16.19 4.16 -7.42
CA LEU A 33 -16.68 2.92 -6.83
C LEU A 33 -18.06 3.09 -6.19
N MET A 34 -18.30 4.20 -5.49
CA MET A 34 -19.62 4.52 -4.94
C MET A 34 -20.69 4.67 -6.03
N LEU A 35 -20.37 5.35 -7.13
CA LEU A 35 -21.30 5.49 -8.26
C LEU A 35 -21.63 4.13 -8.90
N ILE A 36 -20.61 3.28 -9.11
CA ILE A 36 -20.78 1.93 -9.63
C ILE A 36 -21.63 1.07 -8.68
N ARG A 37 -21.40 1.20 -7.37
CA ARG A 37 -22.23 0.54 -6.33
C ARG A 37 -23.70 0.95 -6.40
N VAL A 38 -24.00 2.21 -6.69
CA VAL A 38 -25.39 2.66 -6.85
C VAL A 38 -25.97 2.12 -8.16
N TRP A 39 -25.23 2.24 -9.26
CA TRP A 39 -25.65 1.74 -10.57
C TRP A 39 -24.47 1.68 -11.56
N PRO A 40 -24.15 0.52 -12.18
CA PRO A 40 -24.85 -0.77 -12.08
C PRO A 40 -24.30 -1.67 -10.96
N PHE A 41 -25.14 -2.00 -9.97
CA PHE A 41 -24.75 -2.78 -8.79
C PHE A 41 -24.25 -4.20 -9.12
N ASP A 42 -24.82 -4.87 -10.12
CA ASP A 42 -24.35 -6.20 -10.55
C ASP A 42 -22.91 -6.16 -11.07
N PHE A 43 -22.53 -5.04 -11.72
CA PHE A 43 -21.16 -4.83 -12.14
C PHE A 43 -20.27 -4.54 -10.93
N PHE A 44 -20.75 -3.78 -9.95
CA PHE A 44 -20.02 -3.55 -8.70
C PHE A 44 -19.66 -4.86 -8.03
N LEU A 45 -20.63 -5.76 -7.81
CA LEU A 45 -20.39 -7.06 -7.18
C LEU A 45 -19.35 -7.89 -7.95
N LYS A 46 -19.48 -8.01 -9.28
CA LYS A 46 -18.48 -8.73 -10.11
C LYS A 46 -17.09 -8.08 -10.09
N PHE A 47 -17.03 -6.77 -9.90
CA PHE A 47 -15.77 -6.03 -9.88
C PHE A 47 -14.98 -6.29 -8.57
N ILE A 48 -15.67 -6.65 -7.50
CA ILE A 48 -15.11 -6.87 -6.15
C ILE A 48 -15.14 -8.32 -5.67
N GLU A 49 -15.83 -9.22 -6.37
CA GLU A 49 -15.97 -10.64 -6.00
C GLU A 49 -14.61 -11.34 -6.00
N GLU A 50 -14.38 -12.26 -5.04
CA GLU A 50 -13.13 -13.02 -4.88
C GLU A 50 -12.64 -13.60 -6.23
N ASP A 51 -11.33 -13.60 -6.45
CA ASP A 51 -10.66 -14.09 -7.66
C ASP A 51 -10.80 -13.22 -8.94
N ASN A 52 -11.25 -11.97 -8.81
CA ASN A 52 -11.50 -11.07 -9.94
C ASN A 52 -10.53 -9.87 -9.99
N PHE A 53 -10.94 -8.81 -10.68
CA PHE A 53 -10.06 -7.76 -11.20
C PHE A 53 -9.24 -7.01 -10.15
N ILE A 54 -9.79 -6.78 -8.95
CA ILE A 54 -9.11 -6.02 -7.90
C ILE A 54 -7.94 -6.82 -7.31
N GLU A 55 -8.09 -8.13 -7.05
CA GLU A 55 -6.99 -9.01 -6.58
C GLU A 55 -5.81 -9.01 -7.54
N TYR A 56 -6.07 -9.16 -8.85
CA TYR A 56 -5.01 -9.06 -9.85
C TYR A 56 -4.39 -7.65 -9.87
N ALA A 57 -5.19 -6.59 -9.70
CA ALA A 57 -4.67 -5.23 -9.61
C ALA A 57 -3.80 -5.03 -8.35
N GLN A 58 -4.20 -5.56 -7.20
CA GLN A 58 -3.42 -5.58 -5.95
C GLN A 58 -2.09 -6.30 -6.18
N PHE A 59 -2.12 -7.50 -6.76
CA PHE A 59 -0.93 -8.26 -7.15
C PHE A 59 0.03 -7.43 -8.02
N PHE A 60 -0.47 -6.82 -9.11
CA PHE A 60 0.39 -6.05 -10.00
C PHE A 60 0.94 -4.78 -9.34
N VAL A 61 0.15 -4.09 -8.51
CA VAL A 61 0.62 -2.93 -7.73
C VAL A 61 1.74 -3.35 -6.77
N LEU A 62 1.53 -4.40 -6.00
CA LEU A 62 2.51 -4.90 -5.03
C LEU A 62 3.77 -5.44 -5.72
N LEU A 63 3.62 -6.22 -6.79
CA LEU A 63 4.74 -6.75 -7.57
C LEU A 63 5.55 -5.63 -8.22
N SER A 64 4.89 -4.65 -8.85
CA SER A 64 5.57 -3.50 -9.44
C SER A 64 6.30 -2.67 -8.37
N GLY A 65 5.69 -2.49 -7.19
CA GLY A 65 6.34 -1.88 -6.03
C GLY A 65 7.56 -2.66 -5.54
N SER A 66 7.45 -3.97 -5.44
CA SER A 66 8.55 -4.87 -5.08
C SER A 66 9.73 -4.71 -6.04
N LEU A 67 9.48 -4.75 -7.35
CA LEU A 67 10.52 -4.58 -8.38
C LEU A 67 11.14 -3.18 -8.32
N TRP A 68 10.33 -2.14 -8.14
CA TRP A 68 10.80 -0.75 -8.06
C TRP A 68 11.71 -0.51 -6.84
N ILE A 69 11.35 -1.07 -5.68
CA ILE A 69 12.18 -0.98 -4.46
C ILE A 69 13.39 -1.91 -4.56
N GLY A 70 13.25 -3.08 -5.17
CA GLY A 70 14.35 -3.99 -5.50
C GLY A 70 15.43 -3.31 -6.34
N TYR A 71 15.03 -2.47 -7.30
CA TYR A 71 15.95 -1.62 -8.05
C TYR A 71 16.73 -0.64 -7.16
N TYR A 72 16.08 0.00 -6.17
CA TYR A 72 16.77 0.84 -5.19
C TYR A 72 17.71 0.04 -4.27
N SER A 73 17.34 -1.19 -3.91
CA SER A 73 18.22 -2.11 -3.18
C SER A 73 19.52 -2.37 -3.97
N LEU A 74 19.40 -2.70 -5.26
CA LEU A 74 20.57 -2.89 -6.13
C LEU A 74 21.41 -1.62 -6.28
N LYS A 75 20.79 -0.44 -6.37
CA LYS A 75 21.51 0.84 -6.34
C LYS A 75 22.26 1.06 -5.03
N ALA A 76 21.66 0.76 -3.89
CA ALA A 76 22.30 0.87 -2.58
C ALA A 76 23.52 -0.06 -2.47
N LYS A 77 23.40 -1.30 -2.98
CA LYS A 77 24.50 -2.26 -3.05
C LYS A 77 25.68 -1.72 -3.87
N ARG A 78 25.41 -1.15 -5.06
CA ARG A 78 26.44 -0.52 -5.91
C ARG A 78 27.13 0.67 -5.25
N LYS A 79 26.43 1.40 -4.38
CA LYS A 79 26.99 2.50 -3.57
C LYS A 79 27.60 2.04 -2.24
N SER A 80 27.76 0.73 -2.01
CA SER A 80 28.28 0.14 -0.76
C SER A 80 27.52 0.55 0.52
N LYS A 81 26.23 0.91 0.40
CA LYS A 81 25.37 1.27 1.53
C LYS A 81 24.69 0.03 2.11
N LYS A 82 25.40 -0.74 2.93
CA LYS A 82 24.92 -2.03 3.46
C LYS A 82 23.55 -1.94 4.15
N SER A 83 23.36 -0.99 5.05
CA SER A 83 22.08 -0.85 5.78
C SER A 83 20.93 -0.49 4.85
N THR A 84 21.12 0.46 3.92
CA THR A 84 20.11 0.82 2.93
C THR A 84 19.77 -0.34 2.00
N PHE A 85 20.77 -1.13 1.58
CA PHE A 85 20.57 -2.35 0.80
C PHE A 85 19.66 -3.33 1.54
N ILE A 86 19.97 -3.63 2.81
CA ILE A 86 19.19 -4.57 3.62
C ILE A 86 17.75 -4.06 3.81
N ILE A 87 17.57 -2.78 4.18
CA ILE A 87 16.24 -2.19 4.38
C ILE A 87 15.41 -2.26 3.09
N CYS A 88 15.97 -1.86 1.95
CA CYS A 88 15.26 -1.91 0.67
C CYS A 88 14.99 -3.34 0.22
N LEU A 89 15.91 -4.28 0.48
CA LEU A 89 15.70 -5.69 0.17
C LEU A 89 14.53 -6.26 0.97
N LEU A 90 14.48 -5.99 2.29
CA LEU A 90 13.40 -6.43 3.15
C LEU A 90 12.06 -5.85 2.71
N MET A 91 11.98 -4.54 2.43
CA MET A 91 10.74 -3.93 1.91
C MET A 91 10.30 -4.57 0.58
N ALA A 92 11.23 -4.80 -0.36
CA ALA A 92 10.91 -5.42 -1.64
C ALA A 92 10.41 -6.87 -1.47
N LEU A 93 11.06 -7.66 -0.62
CA LEU A 93 10.63 -9.02 -0.30
C LEU A 93 9.26 -9.02 0.38
N SER A 94 9.02 -8.14 1.36
CA SER A 94 7.71 -8.03 2.02
C SER A 94 6.59 -7.77 1.01
N LEU A 95 6.75 -6.83 0.08
CA LEU A 95 5.75 -6.58 -0.96
C LEU A 95 5.58 -7.78 -1.90
N PHE A 96 6.66 -8.51 -2.21
CA PHE A 96 6.59 -9.71 -3.03
C PHE A 96 5.81 -10.85 -2.34
N PHE A 97 6.04 -11.04 -1.04
CA PHE A 97 5.31 -12.03 -0.25
C PHE A 97 3.81 -11.71 -0.19
N VAL A 98 3.46 -10.44 0.09
CA VAL A 98 2.05 -10.03 0.07
C VAL A 98 1.45 -10.21 -1.32
N ALA A 99 2.15 -9.81 -2.40
CA ALA A 99 1.67 -10.03 -3.77
C ALA A 99 1.41 -11.53 -4.04
N GLY A 100 2.31 -12.41 -3.63
CA GLY A 100 2.10 -13.85 -3.74
C GLY A 100 0.84 -14.32 -3.01
N ASP A 101 0.63 -13.86 -1.77
CA ASP A 101 -0.57 -14.18 -0.98
C ASP A 101 -1.86 -13.74 -1.69
N GLU A 102 -1.90 -12.53 -2.27
CA GLU A 102 -3.09 -12.01 -2.97
C GLU A 102 -3.57 -12.86 -4.15
N ILE A 103 -2.70 -13.69 -4.75
CA ILE A 103 -3.08 -14.60 -5.85
C ILE A 103 -2.93 -16.07 -5.48
N SER A 104 -2.98 -16.38 -4.17
CA SER A 104 -2.79 -17.75 -3.66
C SER A 104 -1.52 -18.42 -4.17
N TRP A 105 -0.44 -17.65 -4.33
CA TRP A 105 0.83 -18.12 -4.89
C TRP A 105 0.70 -18.79 -6.28
N GLY A 106 -0.35 -18.43 -7.03
CA GLY A 106 -0.68 -19.03 -8.33
C GLY A 106 -1.34 -20.40 -8.24
N GLN A 107 -1.73 -20.85 -7.04
CA GLN A 107 -2.41 -22.14 -6.82
C GLN A 107 -3.60 -22.34 -7.76
N ARG A 108 -4.49 -21.34 -7.82
CA ARG A 108 -5.72 -21.37 -8.61
C ARG A 108 -5.42 -21.39 -10.12
N ILE A 109 -4.44 -20.60 -10.55
CA ILE A 109 -3.96 -20.55 -11.95
C ILE A 109 -3.36 -21.90 -12.37
N ALA A 110 -2.64 -22.57 -11.48
CA ALA A 110 -1.99 -23.85 -11.73
C ALA A 110 -2.92 -25.06 -11.50
N GLY A 111 -4.16 -24.85 -11.04
CA GLY A 111 -5.11 -25.92 -10.73
C GLY A 111 -4.63 -26.84 -9.60
N LEU A 112 -3.86 -26.30 -8.65
CA LEU A 112 -3.31 -27.05 -7.53
C LEU A 112 -4.34 -27.19 -6.40
N GLU A 113 -4.52 -28.41 -5.89
CA GLU A 113 -5.35 -28.64 -4.71
C GLU A 113 -4.65 -28.19 -3.42
N THR A 114 -5.44 -27.73 -2.45
CA THR A 114 -4.91 -27.38 -1.12
C THR A 114 -4.57 -28.64 -0.36
N PRO A 115 -3.32 -28.80 0.13
CA PRO A 115 -2.97 -29.92 0.98
C PRO A 115 -3.90 -30.04 2.18
N GLU A 116 -4.32 -31.25 2.52
CA GLU A 116 -5.30 -31.50 3.59
C GLU A 116 -4.86 -30.92 4.94
N THR A 117 -3.54 -30.94 5.21
CA THR A 117 -2.93 -30.35 6.41
C THR A 117 -3.11 -28.83 6.51
N ILE A 118 -3.26 -28.13 5.37
CA ILE A 118 -3.52 -26.69 5.30
C ILE A 118 -5.04 -26.45 5.31
N ALA A 119 -5.79 -27.22 4.52
CA ALA A 119 -7.24 -27.09 4.39
C ALA A 119 -7.97 -27.18 5.75
N GLN A 120 -7.50 -28.05 6.66
CA GLN A 120 -8.06 -28.18 8.01
C GLN A 120 -7.97 -26.92 8.88
N HIS A 121 -7.09 -25.97 8.53
CA HIS A 121 -6.84 -24.75 9.29
C HIS A 121 -6.93 -23.49 8.43
N ASN A 122 -7.54 -23.58 7.24
CA ASN A 122 -7.64 -22.49 6.28
C ASN A 122 -9.11 -22.19 5.98
N ARG A 123 -9.47 -20.91 5.93
CA ARG A 123 -10.86 -20.48 5.74
C ARG A 123 -11.39 -20.60 4.32
N GLN A 124 -10.51 -20.61 3.32
CA GLN A 124 -10.86 -20.53 1.90
C GLN A 124 -10.31 -21.71 1.08
N ASN A 125 -9.75 -22.74 1.75
CA ASN A 125 -9.01 -23.83 1.09
C ASN A 125 -7.93 -23.28 0.15
N GLU A 126 -7.05 -22.43 0.65
CA GLU A 126 -5.94 -21.87 -0.12
C GLU A 126 -4.60 -22.03 0.61
N ILE A 127 -3.48 -21.93 -0.12
CA ILE A 127 -2.13 -21.95 0.46
C ILE A 127 -1.67 -20.57 0.98
N THR A 128 -2.56 -19.59 1.02
CA THR A 128 -2.29 -18.25 1.54
C THR A 128 -2.14 -18.24 3.05
N ILE A 129 -1.22 -17.40 3.51
CA ILE A 129 -0.92 -17.28 4.93
C ILE A 129 -2.05 -16.53 5.63
N HIS A 130 -2.56 -15.44 5.04
CA HIS A 130 -3.62 -14.66 5.68
C HIS A 130 -4.97 -15.42 5.82
N ASN A 131 -5.14 -16.57 5.18
CA ASN A 131 -6.36 -17.39 5.29
C ASN A 131 -6.27 -18.48 6.35
N LEU A 132 -5.08 -18.67 6.94
CA LEU A 132 -4.92 -19.55 8.09
C LEU A 132 -5.69 -18.97 9.28
N GLU A 133 -6.51 -19.79 9.94
CA GLU A 133 -7.39 -19.38 11.03
C GLU A 133 -6.63 -18.62 12.13
N ILE A 134 -5.41 -19.07 12.44
CA ILE A 134 -4.54 -18.50 13.48
C ILE A 134 -4.09 -17.06 13.21
N VAL A 135 -4.03 -16.61 11.95
CA VAL A 135 -3.56 -15.26 11.56
C VAL A 135 -4.55 -14.45 10.74
N SER A 136 -5.67 -15.04 10.33
CA SER A 136 -6.73 -14.38 9.55
C SER A 136 -7.40 -13.15 10.18
N TRP A 137 -7.18 -12.91 11.48
CA TRP A 137 -7.60 -11.68 12.16
C TRP A 137 -6.57 -10.54 12.03
N MET A 138 -5.31 -10.85 11.69
CA MET A 138 -4.21 -9.89 11.65
C MET A 138 -4.33 -8.82 10.55
N PRO A 139 -4.77 -9.13 9.30
CA PRO A 139 -4.81 -8.13 8.22
C PRO A 139 -5.57 -6.86 8.61
N GLY A 140 -6.77 -6.99 9.17
CA GLY A 140 -7.58 -5.84 9.60
C GLY A 140 -6.86 -4.93 10.61
N TRP A 141 -6.09 -5.49 11.54
CA TRP A 141 -5.28 -4.70 12.49
C TRP A 141 -4.09 -4.03 11.83
N VAL A 142 -3.39 -4.75 10.95
CA VAL A 142 -2.26 -4.21 10.19
C VAL A 142 -2.73 -3.04 9.35
N TYR A 143 -3.84 -3.19 8.63
CA TYR A 143 -4.43 -2.17 7.79
C TYR A 143 -4.89 -0.94 8.57
N LEU A 144 -5.50 -1.13 9.75
CA LEU A 144 -5.84 -0.02 10.65
C LEU A 144 -4.59 0.77 11.04
N ILE A 145 -3.56 0.09 11.56
CA ILE A 145 -2.32 0.72 12.01
C ILE A 145 -1.61 1.44 10.87
N ILE A 146 -1.44 0.79 9.73
CA ILE A 146 -0.70 1.35 8.59
C ILE A 146 -1.41 2.57 8.02
N SER A 147 -2.75 2.56 8.01
CA SER A 147 -3.55 3.69 7.56
C SER A 147 -3.38 4.90 8.47
N TRP A 148 -3.43 4.69 9.79
CA TRP A 148 -3.17 5.78 10.75
C TRP A 148 -1.74 6.31 10.68
N LEU A 149 -0.74 5.43 10.51
CA LEU A 149 0.65 5.86 10.30
C LEU A 149 0.80 6.65 8.99
N GLY A 150 0.12 6.22 7.92
CA GLY A 150 0.09 6.89 6.62
C GLY A 150 -0.47 8.32 6.68
N ILE A 151 -1.39 8.58 7.61
CA ILE A 151 -2.00 9.90 7.82
C ILE A 151 -1.17 10.75 8.80
N LEU A 152 -0.77 10.17 9.92
CA LEU A 152 -0.32 10.93 11.09
C LEU A 152 1.19 10.99 11.28
N SER A 153 1.98 10.09 10.68
CA SER A 153 3.42 10.01 10.96
C SER A 153 4.16 11.34 10.72
N ARG A 154 3.86 12.05 9.62
CA ARG A 154 4.54 13.31 9.27
C ARG A 154 4.12 14.51 10.13
N PRO A 155 2.82 14.80 10.35
CA PRO A 155 2.45 15.85 11.29
C PRO A 155 2.96 15.56 12.71
N ILE A 156 2.94 14.29 13.16
CA ILE A 156 3.51 13.89 14.45
C ILE A 156 5.00 14.22 14.53
N VAL A 157 5.80 13.84 13.53
CA VAL A 157 7.25 14.16 13.50
C VAL A 157 7.47 15.67 13.56
N ILE A 158 6.71 16.46 12.80
CA ILE A 158 6.84 17.93 12.80
C ILE A 158 6.49 18.50 14.18
N ILE A 159 5.39 18.07 14.78
CA ILE A 159 4.95 18.57 16.10
C ILE A 159 5.98 18.23 17.18
N ILE A 160 6.42 16.97 17.24
CA ILE A 160 7.40 16.51 18.24
C ILE A 160 8.76 17.16 18.01
N SER A 161 9.14 17.45 16.76
CA SER A 161 10.42 18.12 16.45
C SER A 161 10.56 19.51 17.05
N LYS A 162 9.44 20.17 17.41
CA LYS A 162 9.44 21.45 18.14
C LYS A 162 9.98 21.31 19.56
N ILE A 163 9.89 20.11 20.15
CA ILE A 163 10.38 19.78 21.49
C ILE A 163 11.76 19.13 21.40
N ASN A 164 11.93 18.18 20.48
CA ASN A 164 13.19 17.47 20.28
C ASN A 164 13.56 17.40 18.80
N THR A 165 14.51 18.25 18.38
CA THR A 165 14.93 18.36 16.99
C THR A 165 15.56 17.08 16.42
N LYS A 166 16.08 16.18 17.27
CA LYS A 166 16.62 14.88 16.81
C LYS A 166 15.57 14.01 16.13
N ILE A 167 14.29 14.18 16.48
CA ILE A 167 13.16 13.45 15.86
C ILE A 167 13.01 13.79 14.37
N LEU A 168 13.56 14.92 13.91
CA LEU A 168 13.54 15.27 12.49
C LEU A 168 14.27 14.24 11.60
N GLU A 169 15.17 13.43 12.15
CA GLU A 169 15.78 12.30 11.43
C GLU A 169 14.75 11.24 10.99
N LEU A 170 13.61 11.14 11.68
CA LEU A 170 12.52 10.23 11.33
C LEU A 170 11.63 10.76 10.21
N TYR A 171 11.79 12.03 9.82
CA TYR A 171 10.98 12.67 8.78
C TYR A 171 11.09 11.99 7.41
N LYS A 172 12.23 11.33 7.13
CA LYS A 172 12.45 10.56 5.90
C LYS A 172 11.68 9.23 5.86
N PHE A 173 11.26 8.73 7.02
CA PHE A 173 10.44 7.52 7.13
C PHE A 173 8.94 7.85 7.22
N ALA A 174 8.59 9.08 7.59
CA ALA A 174 7.20 9.51 7.70
C ALA A 174 6.52 9.61 6.33
N ALA A 175 5.26 9.15 6.26
CA ALA A 175 4.43 9.19 5.07
C ALA A 175 4.23 10.63 4.59
N ASP A 176 4.40 10.85 3.30
CA ASP A 176 4.12 12.15 2.73
C ASP A 176 2.62 12.47 2.87
N SER A 177 2.28 13.66 3.39
CA SER A 177 0.89 14.07 3.61
C SER A 177 0.04 14.06 2.34
N ARG A 178 0.66 14.10 1.15
CA ARG A 178 -0.03 13.94 -0.15
C ARG A 178 -0.62 12.55 -0.34
N LEU A 179 -0.11 11.54 0.37
CA LEU A 179 -0.62 10.17 0.35
C LEU A 179 -1.79 9.97 1.30
N ALA A 180 -2.14 10.94 2.15
CA ALA A 180 -3.20 10.77 3.14
C ALA A 180 -4.54 10.32 2.52
N GLY A 181 -4.85 10.74 1.29
CA GLY A 181 -6.05 10.29 0.57
C GLY A 181 -6.16 8.76 0.40
N TYR A 182 -5.02 8.05 0.30
CA TYR A 182 -4.99 6.59 0.18
C TYR A 182 -5.27 5.87 1.50
N PHE A 183 -5.14 6.58 2.62
CA PHE A 183 -5.21 5.98 3.96
C PHE A 183 -6.45 6.43 4.75
N VAL A 184 -7.08 7.57 4.40
CA VAL A 184 -8.25 8.09 5.13
C VAL A 184 -9.45 7.14 5.05
N PHE A 185 -9.84 6.69 3.86
CA PHE A 185 -10.99 5.78 3.75
C PHE A 185 -10.73 4.43 4.41
N PRO A 186 -9.56 3.77 4.20
CA PRO A 186 -9.26 2.53 4.90
C PRO A 186 -9.15 2.70 6.42
N ALA A 187 -8.59 3.81 6.92
CA ALA A 187 -8.54 4.07 8.37
C ALA A 187 -9.95 4.13 8.99
N ILE A 188 -10.89 4.80 8.33
CA ILE A 188 -12.28 4.89 8.78
C ILE A 188 -12.96 3.51 8.69
N PHE A 189 -12.82 2.82 7.56
CA PHE A 189 -13.41 1.50 7.34
C PHE A 189 -12.96 0.48 8.39
N HIS A 190 -11.66 0.36 8.63
CA HIS A 190 -11.12 -0.58 9.61
C HIS A 190 -11.43 -0.15 11.05
N LEU A 191 -11.57 1.16 11.34
CA LEU A 191 -12.02 1.62 12.65
C LEU A 191 -13.48 1.23 12.92
N ILE A 192 -14.36 1.36 11.92
CA ILE A 192 -15.76 0.92 12.01
C ILE A 192 -15.82 -0.60 12.25
N ASN A 193 -15.12 -1.39 11.42
CA ASN A 193 -15.06 -2.84 11.58
C ASN A 193 -14.48 -3.25 12.95
N PHE A 194 -13.48 -2.53 13.44
CA PHE A 194 -12.92 -2.78 14.77
C PHE A 194 -13.94 -2.51 15.89
N THR A 195 -14.74 -1.45 15.77
CA THR A 195 -15.67 -1.03 16.84
C THR A 195 -17.03 -1.72 16.81
N GLN A 196 -17.50 -2.14 15.63
CA GLN A 196 -18.84 -2.71 15.44
C GLN A 196 -18.83 -4.23 15.22
N GLY A 197 -17.65 -4.84 15.13
CA GLY A 197 -17.44 -6.24 14.78
C GLY A 197 -16.89 -6.38 13.36
N PHE A 198 -15.97 -7.33 13.16
CA PHE A 198 -15.38 -7.60 11.86
C PHE A 198 -16.44 -8.09 10.86
N GLY A 199 -16.36 -7.65 9.61
CA GLY A 199 -17.27 -8.06 8.53
C GLY A 199 -18.39 -7.06 8.23
N ILE A 200 -18.25 -5.81 8.67
CA ILE A 200 -19.18 -4.73 8.31
C ILE A 200 -18.82 -4.22 6.91
N TRP A 201 -19.76 -4.38 6.00
CA TRP A 201 -19.61 -4.11 4.56
C TRP A 201 -18.42 -4.85 3.94
N PRO A 202 -18.45 -6.19 3.92
CA PRO A 202 -17.34 -7.01 3.42
C PRO A 202 -16.98 -6.68 1.97
N GLU A 203 -17.96 -6.18 1.20
CA GLU A 203 -17.79 -5.73 -0.19
C GLU A 203 -16.74 -4.61 -0.36
N TRP A 204 -16.38 -3.90 0.71
CA TRP A 204 -15.41 -2.81 0.70
C TRP A 204 -14.01 -3.22 1.14
N ALA A 205 -13.80 -4.46 1.61
CA ALA A 205 -12.48 -4.93 2.04
C ALA A 205 -11.45 -4.77 0.91
N GLU A 206 -11.67 -5.41 -0.23
CA GLU A 206 -10.75 -5.37 -1.38
C GLU A 206 -10.46 -3.95 -1.90
N PRO A 207 -11.48 -3.07 -2.11
CA PRO A 207 -11.21 -1.67 -2.43
C PRO A 207 -10.33 -0.93 -1.41
N MET A 208 -10.51 -1.16 -0.11
CA MET A 208 -9.71 -0.50 0.92
C MET A 208 -8.27 -1.01 0.93
N GLU A 209 -8.08 -2.32 0.72
CA GLU A 209 -6.77 -2.95 0.58
C GLU A 209 -6.02 -2.39 -0.64
N MET A 210 -6.69 -2.27 -1.78
CA MET A 210 -6.12 -1.66 -2.97
C MET A 210 -5.64 -0.21 -2.75
N PHE A 211 -6.39 0.59 -1.99
CA PHE A 211 -5.95 1.94 -1.61
C PHE A 211 -4.73 1.91 -0.69
N ILE A 212 -4.74 1.04 0.33
CA ILE A 212 -3.60 0.86 1.24
C ILE A 212 -2.35 0.45 0.46
N TYR A 213 -2.43 -0.57 -0.39
CA TYR A 213 -1.30 -1.10 -1.16
C TYR A 213 -0.73 -0.05 -2.11
N SER A 214 -1.60 0.68 -2.81
CA SER A 214 -1.19 1.79 -3.67
C SER A 214 -0.44 2.87 -2.87
N GLY A 215 -0.97 3.24 -1.70
CA GLY A 215 -0.33 4.22 -0.81
C GLY A 215 1.02 3.73 -0.27
N ILE A 216 1.10 2.48 0.19
CA ILE A 216 2.32 1.86 0.75
C ILE A 216 3.41 1.75 -0.29
N VAL A 217 3.10 1.30 -1.52
CA VAL A 217 4.09 1.17 -2.59
C VAL A 217 4.74 2.52 -2.88
N VAL A 218 3.95 3.59 -2.98
CA VAL A 218 4.48 4.94 -3.19
C VAL A 218 5.28 5.43 -1.98
N TRP A 219 4.78 5.21 -0.77
CA TRP A 219 5.45 5.60 0.47
C TRP A 219 6.82 4.90 0.63
N MET A 220 6.86 3.57 0.54
CA MET A 220 8.10 2.80 0.64
C MET A 220 9.07 3.14 -0.50
N GLY A 221 8.58 3.40 -1.71
CA GLY A 221 9.39 3.87 -2.83
C GLY A 221 10.03 5.25 -2.58
N GLN A 222 9.32 6.17 -1.93
CA GLN A 222 9.87 7.47 -1.50
C GLN A 222 10.97 7.28 -0.46
N ILE A 223 10.76 6.40 0.54
CA ILE A 223 11.79 6.06 1.54
C ILE A 223 13.03 5.48 0.84
N ALA A 224 12.85 4.48 -0.03
CA ALA A 224 13.94 3.84 -0.74
C ALA A 224 14.74 4.84 -1.60
N HIS A 225 14.04 5.74 -2.30
CA HIS A 225 14.67 6.81 -3.07
C HIS A 225 15.53 7.73 -2.20
N GLN A 226 14.97 8.19 -1.07
CA GLN A 226 15.66 9.09 -0.14
C GLN A 226 16.91 8.44 0.46
N LEU A 227 16.79 7.21 0.98
CA LEU A 227 17.93 6.50 1.59
C LEU A 227 19.09 6.26 0.59
N VAL A 228 18.77 5.99 -0.68
CA VAL A 228 19.78 5.84 -1.73
C VAL A 228 20.43 7.18 -2.08
N LYS A 229 19.65 8.27 -2.11
CA LYS A 229 20.16 9.62 -2.42
C LYS A 229 20.97 10.26 -1.31
N GLU A 230 20.67 10.01 -0.03
CA GLU A 230 21.37 10.61 1.11
C GLU A 230 22.86 10.20 1.13
N GLU A 231 23.73 10.93 0.44
CA GLU A 231 25.17 10.95 0.70
C GLU A 231 25.38 11.81 1.95
N LYS A 232 25.52 11.16 3.12
CA LYS A 232 25.91 11.79 4.40
C LYS A 232 25.71 13.31 4.46
N LEU A 233 24.48 13.76 4.71
CA LEU A 233 24.23 15.16 5.12
C LEU A 233 24.71 15.44 6.56
N TRP A 234 25.39 14.49 7.21
CA TRP A 234 25.95 14.60 8.56
C TRP A 234 27.48 14.47 8.61
N THR A 235 28.17 14.95 7.59
CA THR A 235 29.59 15.31 7.71
C THR A 235 29.76 16.81 7.60
N HIS A 236 29.28 17.53 8.62
CA HIS A 236 29.68 18.88 9.05
C HIS A 236 29.00 19.08 10.43
N GLN A 237 29.69 19.35 11.54
CA GLN A 237 31.00 19.96 11.76
C GLN A 237 31.73 19.28 12.93
N LYS A 238 33.06 19.43 12.90
CA LYS A 238 33.99 19.15 14.01
C LYS A 238 33.56 19.81 15.31
#